data_AF-A0A2P9E054-F1
#
_entry.id   AF-A0A2P9E054-F1
#
_cell.length_a   1.000
_cell.length_b   1.000
_cell.length_c   1.000
_cell.angle_alpha   90.00
_cell.angle_beta   90.00
_cell.angle_gamma   90.00
#
_symmetry.space_group_name_H-M   'P 1'
#
loop_
_entity.id
_entity.type
_entity.pdbx_description
1 polymer ?
#
loop_
_entity_poly.entity_id
_entity_poly.type
_entity_poly.pdbx_seq_one_letter_code
_entity_poly.pdbx_strand_id
1 'polypeptide(L)'
;MADGISVWIPVITALAGIGGALGSQYISHRFTLSREKKASEDKMQRERYFIATGLVFLLERFAQRCVYSAYESGFNEPEHGHFRVNHTLPELSYDGIDGDWRSLPPELMFRLSQMPVLQQEAKQSIESAFGNDNPYDGSTGLSEINKQSSRLGLRAIRLSRELRQICSMPHDDLSAHHWSAWRMLSIARARSINAELRYARSHHKYHASLRLMESVDSLESTGLPDKE
;
A
#
# COMPACT_ATOMS: atom_id res chain seq x y z
N MET A 1 14.38 -10.37 89.58
CA MET A 1 14.49 -10.99 88.23
C MET A 1 13.06 -11.26 87.80
N ALA A 2 12.40 -10.46 86.97
CA ALA A 2 12.71 -10.22 85.57
C ALA A 2 12.04 -8.91 85.07
N ASP A 3 12.82 -7.84 84.95
CA ASP A 3 12.46 -6.65 84.16
C ASP A 3 13.26 -6.72 82.87
N GLY A 4 12.65 -7.18 81.77
CA GLY A 4 13.39 -7.35 80.52
C GLY A 4 12.57 -7.51 79.25
N ILE A 5 11.23 -7.55 79.32
CA ILE A 5 10.40 -7.88 78.16
C ILE A 5 9.63 -6.66 77.60
N SER A 6 9.56 -5.55 78.33
CA SER A 6 8.60 -4.46 78.07
C SER A 6 9.05 -3.40 77.04
N VAL A 7 10.35 -3.16 76.87
CA VAL A 7 10.84 -1.96 76.14
C VAL A 7 10.88 -2.12 74.62
N TRP A 8 11.07 -3.34 74.10
CA TRP A 8 11.24 -3.57 72.66
C TRP A 8 9.91 -3.77 71.90
N ILE A 9 8.84 -4.16 72.59
CA ILE A 9 7.52 -4.39 71.99
C ILE A 9 7.00 -3.13 71.26
N PRO A 10 6.91 -1.94 71.89
CA PRO A 10 6.40 -0.74 71.22
C PRO A 10 7.27 -0.26 70.04
N VAL A 11 8.58 -0.54 70.06
CA VAL A 11 9.50 -0.20 68.96
C VAL A 11 9.25 -1.10 67.74
N ILE A 12 9.02 -2.41 67.97
CA ILE A 12 8.71 -3.36 66.90
C ILE A 12 7.35 -3.06 66.27
N THR A 13 6.32 -2.70 67.07
CA THR A 13 5.00 -2.32 66.53
C THR A 13 5.05 -1.01 65.74
N ALA A 14 5.83 -0.02 66.18
CA ALA A 14 5.97 1.25 65.46
C ALA A 14 6.70 1.06 64.11
N LEU A 15 7.78 0.27 64.07
CA LEU A 15 8.50 -0.06 62.84
C LEU A 15 7.66 -0.91 61.87
N ALA A 16 6.87 -1.85 62.38
CA ALA A 16 5.93 -2.63 61.58
C ALA A 16 4.81 -1.77 60.97
N GLY A 17 4.28 -0.78 61.70
CA GLY A 17 3.26 0.14 61.22
C GLY A 17 3.74 1.05 60.08
N ILE A 18 4.96 1.59 60.19
CA ILE A 18 5.56 2.46 59.17
C ILE A 18 5.95 1.63 57.92
N GLY A 19 6.52 0.44 58.11
CA GLY A 19 6.83 -0.48 57.01
C GLY A 19 5.58 -0.96 56.25
N GLY A 20 4.49 -1.23 56.98
CA GLY A 20 3.20 -1.62 56.41
C GLY A 20 2.53 -0.49 55.60
N ALA A 21 2.57 0.75 56.09
CA ALA A 21 2.02 1.91 55.39
C ALA A 21 2.81 2.27 54.12
N LEU A 22 4.15 2.25 54.18
CA LEU A 22 4.98 2.56 53.00
C LEU A 22 4.97 1.44 51.96
N GLY A 23 4.96 0.19 52.41
CA GLY A 23 4.84 -0.98 51.52
C GLY A 23 3.50 -1.04 50.79
N SER A 24 2.39 -0.80 51.50
CA SER A 24 1.04 -0.75 50.88
C SER A 24 0.87 0.43 49.92
N GLN A 25 1.44 1.59 50.23
CA GLN A 25 1.41 2.77 49.35
C GLN A 25 2.23 2.52 48.06
N TYR A 26 3.40 1.90 48.18
CA TYR A 26 4.24 1.55 47.03
C TYR A 26 3.57 0.52 46.12
N ILE A 27 2.99 -0.54 46.70
CA ILE A 27 2.24 -1.55 45.95
C ILE A 27 1.04 -0.93 45.24
N SER A 28 0.28 -0.08 45.92
CA SER A 28 -0.87 0.62 45.34
C SER A 28 -0.47 1.50 44.16
N HIS A 29 0.61 2.28 44.28
CA HIS A 29 1.14 3.09 43.17
C HIS A 29 1.55 2.23 41.98
N ARG A 30 2.20 1.08 42.22
CA ARG A 30 2.62 0.15 41.17
C ARG A 30 1.42 -0.49 40.44
N PHE A 31 0.36 -0.82 41.16
CA PHE A 31 -0.89 -1.30 40.57
C PHE A 31 -1.62 -0.21 39.79
N THR A 32 -1.65 1.02 40.30
CA THR A 32 -2.23 2.17 39.59
C THR A 32 -1.51 2.43 38.27
N LEU A 33 -0.17 2.53 38.29
CA LEU A 33 0.63 2.67 37.06
C LEU A 33 0.40 1.52 36.09
N SER A 34 0.28 0.28 36.57
CA SER A 34 0.01 -0.86 35.71
C SER A 34 -1.40 -0.83 35.10
N ARG A 35 -2.40 -0.37 35.85
CA ARG A 35 -3.79 -0.23 35.37
C ARG A 35 -3.89 0.92 34.37
N GLU A 36 -3.23 2.03 34.62
CA GLU A 36 -3.18 3.17 33.72
C GLU A 36 -2.51 2.80 32.39
N LYS A 37 -1.40 2.07 32.43
CA LYS A 37 -0.75 1.54 31.22
C LYS A 37 -1.65 0.59 30.44
N LYS A 38 -2.26 -0.40 31.11
CA LYS A 38 -3.19 -1.34 30.46
C LYS A 38 -4.41 -0.62 29.87
N ALA A 39 -5.00 0.32 30.61
CA ALA A 39 -6.14 1.09 30.12
C ALA A 39 -5.76 1.98 28.93
N SER A 40 -4.56 2.56 28.93
CA SER A 40 -3.99 3.30 27.80
C SER A 40 -3.80 2.40 26.58
N GLU A 41 -3.22 1.21 26.76
CA GLU A 41 -2.99 0.23 25.70
C GLU A 41 -4.32 -0.28 25.11
N ASP A 42 -5.27 -0.65 25.96
CA ASP A 42 -6.61 -1.10 25.55
C ASP A 42 -7.35 0.00 24.78
N LYS A 43 -7.24 1.26 25.24
CA LYS A 43 -7.80 2.40 24.52
C LYS A 43 -7.16 2.55 23.15
N MET A 44 -5.83 2.51 23.08
CA MET A 44 -5.11 2.62 21.81
C MET A 44 -5.44 1.47 20.83
N GLN A 45 -5.64 0.25 21.33
CA GLN A 45 -6.07 -0.89 20.51
C GLN A 45 -7.48 -0.70 19.96
N ARG A 46 -8.42 -0.19 20.77
CA ARG A 46 -9.80 0.11 20.32
C ARG A 46 -9.82 1.20 19.26
N GLU A 47 -9.08 2.29 19.48
CA GLU A 47 -8.93 3.38 18.51
C GLU A 47 -8.32 2.86 17.19
N ARG A 48 -7.26 2.05 17.28
CA ARG A 48 -6.63 1.42 16.11
C ARG A 48 -7.62 0.53 15.36
N TYR A 49 -8.39 -0.29 16.06
CA TYR A 49 -9.37 -1.17 15.43
C TYR A 49 -10.46 -0.37 14.71
N PHE A 50 -10.93 0.72 15.32
CA PHE A 50 -11.94 1.61 14.75
C PHE A 50 -11.45 2.25 13.44
N ILE A 51 -10.33 2.96 13.46
CA ILE A 51 -9.78 3.61 12.26
C ILE A 51 -9.40 2.58 11.18
N ALA A 52 -8.82 1.44 11.57
CA ALA A 52 -8.45 0.38 10.63
C ALA A 52 -9.67 -0.20 9.92
N THR A 53 -10.82 -0.30 10.59
CA THR A 53 -12.05 -0.81 9.97
C THR A 53 -12.50 0.08 8.82
N GLY A 54 -12.51 1.41 9.03
CA GLY A 54 -12.84 2.38 7.99
C GLY A 54 -11.85 2.32 6.81
N LEU A 55 -10.55 2.30 7.12
CA LEU A 55 -9.49 2.25 6.12
C LEU A 55 -9.52 0.98 5.28
N VAL A 56 -9.75 -0.18 5.90
CA VAL A 56 -9.86 -1.47 5.21
C VAL A 56 -10.95 -1.41 4.16
N PHE A 57 -12.19 -1.07 4.52
CA PHE A 57 -13.28 -1.04 3.55
C PHE A 57 -13.13 0.06 2.50
N LEU A 58 -12.46 1.16 2.83
CA LEU A 58 -12.13 2.20 1.86
C LEU A 58 -11.15 1.69 0.80
N LEU A 59 -10.07 1.05 1.22
CA LEU A 59 -9.06 0.47 0.32
C LEU A 59 -9.62 -0.70 -0.51
N GLU A 60 -10.46 -1.54 0.07
CA GLU A 60 -11.09 -2.65 -0.64
C GLU A 60 -12.06 -2.17 -1.72
N ARG A 61 -12.88 -1.16 -1.43
CA ARG A 61 -13.77 -0.53 -2.43
C ARG A 61 -12.97 0.16 -3.53
N PHE A 62 -11.90 0.86 -3.17
CA PHE A 62 -10.98 1.45 -4.14
C PHE A 62 -10.38 0.37 -5.06
N ALA A 63 -9.90 -0.75 -4.50
CA ALA A 63 -9.36 -1.85 -5.28
C ALA A 63 -10.41 -2.49 -6.20
N GLN A 64 -11.65 -2.66 -5.75
CA GLN A 64 -12.75 -3.14 -6.60
C GLN A 64 -13.01 -2.19 -7.76
N ARG A 65 -13.01 -0.86 -7.53
CA ARG A 65 -13.18 0.12 -8.61
C ARG A 65 -12.03 0.10 -9.60
N CYS A 66 -10.80 -0.13 -9.12
CA CYS A 66 -9.63 -0.28 -10.00
C CYS A 66 -9.77 -1.43 -10.98
N VAL A 67 -10.61 -2.45 -10.71
CA VAL A 67 -10.84 -3.57 -11.63
C VAL A 67 -11.45 -3.08 -12.95
N TYR A 68 -12.43 -2.16 -12.89
CA TYR A 68 -13.08 -1.64 -14.09
C TYR A 68 -12.09 -0.89 -14.98
N SER A 69 -11.31 0.00 -14.37
CA SER A 69 -10.26 0.75 -15.07
C SER A 69 -9.10 -0.13 -15.53
N ALA A 70 -8.81 -1.24 -14.84
CA ALA A 70 -7.75 -2.18 -15.21
C ALA A 70 -8.08 -3.07 -16.43
N TYR A 71 -9.36 -3.13 -16.79
CA TYR A 71 -9.91 -3.88 -17.93
C TYR A 71 -10.60 -2.94 -18.91
N GLU A 72 -10.28 -1.64 -18.87
CA GLU A 72 -10.83 -0.67 -19.80
C GLU A 72 -10.39 -1.04 -21.22
N SER A 73 -11.35 -1.02 -22.14
CA SER A 73 -11.14 -1.30 -23.57
C SER A 73 -11.25 -0.06 -24.44
N GLY A 74 -11.88 1.00 -23.92
CA GLY A 74 -12.30 2.16 -24.68
C GLY A 74 -13.31 1.83 -25.77
N PHE A 75 -13.74 2.86 -26.48
CA PHE A 75 -14.57 2.77 -27.68
C PHE A 75 -14.34 3.99 -28.56
N ASN A 76 -14.62 3.85 -29.85
CA ASN A 76 -14.64 4.98 -30.77
C ASN A 76 -16.04 5.58 -30.81
N GLU A 77 -16.12 6.88 -30.59
CA GLU A 77 -17.35 7.65 -30.60
C GLU A 77 -18.01 7.60 -31.98
N PRO A 78 -19.30 7.21 -32.10
CA PRO A 78 -19.94 7.01 -33.41
C PRO A 78 -19.98 8.26 -34.30
N GLU A 79 -20.08 9.45 -33.69
CA GLU A 79 -20.25 10.71 -34.41
C GLU A 79 -18.96 11.22 -35.06
N HIS A 80 -17.86 11.18 -34.31
CA HIS A 80 -16.60 11.82 -34.70
C HIS A 80 -15.45 10.82 -34.87
N GLY A 81 -15.64 9.56 -34.47
CA GLY A 81 -14.59 8.54 -34.46
C GLY A 81 -13.57 8.70 -33.34
N HIS A 82 -13.74 9.68 -32.45
CA HIS A 82 -12.78 9.94 -31.36
C HIS A 82 -12.72 8.79 -30.36
N PHE A 83 -11.52 8.46 -29.92
CA PHE A 83 -11.33 7.45 -28.90
C PHE A 83 -11.77 7.98 -27.52
N ARG A 84 -12.59 7.20 -26.82
CA ARG A 84 -13.11 7.51 -25.47
C ARG A 84 -12.92 6.31 -24.55
N VAL A 85 -12.89 6.56 -23.25
CA VAL A 85 -12.81 5.55 -22.19
C VAL A 85 -14.05 5.60 -21.30
N ASN A 86 -14.52 4.45 -20.83
CA ASN A 86 -15.66 4.37 -19.91
C ASN A 86 -15.25 4.58 -18.45
N HIS A 87 -14.12 4.00 -18.04
CA HIS A 87 -13.64 4.01 -16.67
C HIS A 87 -12.25 4.63 -16.60
N THR A 88 -12.17 5.78 -15.93
CA THR A 88 -10.90 6.41 -15.57
C THR A 88 -10.38 5.87 -14.25
N LEU A 89 -9.18 6.29 -13.84
CA LEU A 89 -8.61 5.89 -12.56
C LEU A 89 -9.52 6.36 -11.40
N PRO A 90 -9.98 5.46 -10.51
CA PRO A 90 -10.85 5.85 -9.41
C PRO A 90 -10.11 6.77 -8.45
N GLU A 91 -10.86 7.63 -7.74
CA GLU A 91 -10.32 8.51 -6.72
C GLU A 91 -10.20 7.82 -5.36
N LEU A 92 -9.14 8.17 -4.62
CA LEU A 92 -8.87 7.67 -3.27
C LEU A 92 -8.74 8.90 -2.38
N SER A 93 -9.80 9.20 -1.66
CA SER A 93 -9.75 10.18 -0.58
C SER A 93 -9.90 9.47 0.77
N TYR A 94 -9.23 9.99 1.79
CA TYR A 94 -9.43 9.58 3.18
C TYR A 94 -10.45 10.46 3.90
N ASP A 95 -11.11 11.37 3.18
CA ASP A 95 -12.18 12.20 3.72
C ASP A 95 -13.31 11.30 4.26
N GLY A 96 -13.69 11.53 5.51
CA GLY A 96 -14.69 10.71 6.21
C GLY A 96 -14.14 9.48 6.93
N ILE A 97 -12.82 9.32 7.02
CA ILE A 97 -12.20 8.38 7.96
C ILE A 97 -12.05 9.06 9.33
N ASP A 98 -12.89 8.66 10.26
CA ASP A 98 -12.82 9.08 11.65
C ASP A 98 -11.76 8.28 12.44
N GLY A 99 -11.18 8.92 13.46
CA GLY A 99 -10.28 8.28 14.42
C GLY A 99 -8.87 8.90 14.49
N ASP A 100 -8.11 8.49 15.50
CA ASP A 100 -6.74 8.96 15.67
C ASP A 100 -5.75 8.16 14.82
N TRP A 101 -5.19 8.81 13.79
CA TRP A 101 -4.17 8.25 12.92
C TRP A 101 -2.89 7.83 13.67
N ARG A 102 -2.61 8.44 14.83
CA ARG A 102 -1.46 8.08 15.67
C ARG A 102 -1.58 6.70 16.31
N SER A 103 -2.79 6.13 16.35
CA SER A 103 -3.01 4.76 16.83
C SER A 103 -2.41 3.70 15.90
N LEU A 104 -2.18 4.03 14.62
CA LEU A 104 -1.60 3.15 13.62
C LEU A 104 -0.07 3.06 13.72
N PRO A 105 0.55 1.94 13.32
CA PRO A 105 1.99 1.85 13.18
C PRO A 105 2.53 2.92 12.21
N PRO A 106 3.66 3.59 12.52
CA PRO A 106 4.20 4.67 11.69
C PRO A 106 4.44 4.29 10.23
N GLU A 107 4.90 3.06 9.98
CA GLU A 107 5.16 2.56 8.63
C GLU A 107 3.87 2.42 7.81
N LEU A 108 2.76 1.99 8.43
CA LEU A 108 1.47 1.92 7.76
C LEU A 108 0.91 3.30 7.49
N MET A 109 1.01 4.21 8.46
CA MET A 109 0.61 5.59 8.29
C MET A 109 1.34 6.22 7.10
N PHE A 110 2.66 6.05 7.00
CA PHE A 110 3.45 6.53 5.86
C PHE A 110 2.96 5.92 4.53
N ARG A 111 2.78 4.60 4.46
CA ARG A 111 2.34 3.93 3.22
C ARG A 111 0.92 4.29 2.81
N LEU A 112 0.02 4.55 3.75
CA LEU A 112 -1.32 5.09 3.50
C LEU A 112 -1.22 6.52 2.96
N SER A 113 -0.47 7.40 3.62
CA SER A 113 -0.25 8.77 3.14
C SER A 113 0.42 8.84 1.78
N GLN A 114 1.18 7.82 1.39
CA GLN A 114 1.79 7.72 0.06
C GLN A 114 0.79 7.38 -1.04
N MET A 115 -0.35 6.76 -0.74
CA MET A 115 -1.29 6.28 -1.78
C MET A 115 -1.86 7.41 -2.65
N PRO A 116 -2.34 8.56 -2.10
CA PRO A 116 -2.79 9.68 -2.93
C PRO A 116 -1.69 10.28 -3.81
N VAL A 117 -0.44 10.29 -3.33
CA VAL A 117 0.71 10.77 -4.13
C VAL A 117 0.92 9.88 -5.35
N LEU A 118 0.90 8.56 -5.17
CA LEU A 118 1.05 7.59 -6.26
C LEU A 118 -0.14 7.62 -7.23
N GLN A 119 -1.33 7.93 -6.72
CA GLN A 119 -2.50 8.14 -7.56
C GLN A 119 -2.34 9.39 -8.43
N GLN A 120 -1.84 10.49 -7.88
CA GLN A 120 -1.61 11.71 -8.64
C GLN A 120 -0.55 11.50 -9.73
N GLU A 121 0.55 10.81 -9.40
CA GLU A 121 1.57 10.40 -10.37
C GLU A 121 0.95 9.54 -11.49
N ALA A 122 0.09 8.58 -11.13
CA ALA A 122 -0.61 7.75 -12.10
C ALA A 122 -1.54 8.58 -13.01
N LYS A 123 -2.29 9.54 -12.46
CA LYS A 123 -3.16 10.43 -13.24
C LYS A 123 -2.35 11.21 -14.27
N GLN A 124 -1.21 11.79 -13.87
CA GLN A 124 -0.32 12.52 -14.78
C GLN A 124 0.29 11.61 -15.85
N SER A 125 0.69 10.39 -15.48
CA SER A 125 1.21 9.40 -16.44
C SER A 125 0.17 9.04 -17.50
N ILE A 126 -1.08 8.81 -17.07
CA ILE A 126 -2.20 8.52 -17.96
C ILE A 126 -2.48 9.70 -18.90
N GLU A 127 -2.58 10.92 -18.35
CA GLU A 127 -2.82 12.12 -19.14
C GLU A 127 -1.72 12.36 -20.17
N SER A 128 -0.46 12.18 -19.78
CA SER A 128 0.67 12.25 -20.71
C SER A 128 0.62 11.17 -21.79
N ALA A 129 0.20 9.94 -21.45
CA ALA A 129 0.06 8.86 -22.43
C ALA A 129 -1.03 9.17 -23.46
N PHE A 130 -2.20 9.69 -23.04
CA PHE A 130 -3.23 10.15 -23.97
C PHE A 130 -2.81 11.38 -24.78
N GLY A 131 -2.00 12.27 -24.21
CA GLY A 131 -1.48 13.43 -24.93
C GLY A 131 -0.51 13.08 -26.06
N ASN A 132 0.14 11.90 -25.97
CA ASN A 132 1.01 11.37 -27.01
C ASN A 132 0.26 10.51 -28.05
N ASP A 133 -0.99 10.15 -27.76
CA ASP A 133 -1.84 9.35 -28.63
C ASP A 133 -2.51 10.22 -29.72
N ASN A 134 -2.86 9.60 -30.83
CA ASN A 134 -3.66 10.24 -31.87
C ASN A 134 -5.14 10.26 -31.41
N PRO A 135 -5.96 11.29 -31.74
CA PRO A 135 -7.36 11.36 -31.28
C PRO A 135 -8.27 10.19 -31.67
N TYR A 136 -7.81 9.31 -32.57
CA TYR A 136 -8.51 8.12 -33.08
C TYR A 136 -7.88 6.79 -32.60
N ASP A 137 -6.74 6.84 -31.91
CA ASP A 137 -6.03 5.68 -31.37
C ASP A 137 -5.56 6.01 -29.96
N GLY A 138 -6.29 5.53 -28.96
CA GLY A 138 -5.93 5.69 -27.54
C GLY A 138 -5.23 4.47 -26.95
N SER A 139 -4.53 3.67 -27.77
CA SER A 139 -3.93 2.41 -27.32
C SER A 139 -2.87 2.60 -26.23
N THR A 140 -2.07 3.67 -26.28
CA THR A 140 -1.05 3.97 -25.27
C THR A 140 -1.70 4.40 -23.95
N GLY A 141 -2.63 5.35 -24.00
CA GLY A 141 -3.40 5.82 -22.86
C GLY A 141 -4.20 4.70 -22.20
N LEU A 142 -4.83 3.83 -22.99
CA LEU A 142 -5.54 2.65 -22.50
C LEU A 142 -4.61 1.66 -21.79
N SER A 143 -3.44 1.40 -22.37
CA SER A 143 -2.43 0.54 -21.75
C SER A 143 -1.97 1.12 -20.41
N GLU A 144 -1.79 2.42 -20.35
CA GLU A 144 -1.33 3.13 -19.15
C GLU A 144 -2.41 3.16 -18.05
N ILE A 145 -3.70 3.39 -18.39
CA ILE A 145 -4.81 3.24 -17.43
C ILE A 145 -4.80 1.82 -16.85
N ASN A 146 -4.73 0.80 -17.72
CA ASN A 146 -4.81 -0.59 -17.31
C ASN A 146 -3.65 -0.98 -16.36
N LYS A 147 -2.44 -0.51 -16.70
CA LYS A 147 -1.23 -0.70 -15.90
C LYS A 147 -1.30 0.01 -14.55
N GLN A 148 -1.64 1.30 -14.52
CA GLN A 148 -1.66 2.08 -13.29
C GLN A 148 -2.76 1.62 -12.34
N SER A 149 -3.95 1.32 -12.87
CA SER A 149 -5.09 0.82 -12.09
C SER A 149 -4.79 -0.54 -11.45
N SER A 150 -4.19 -1.46 -12.19
CA SER A 150 -3.78 -2.77 -11.64
C SER A 150 -2.71 -2.63 -10.54
N ARG A 151 -1.73 -1.73 -10.72
CA ARG A 151 -0.68 -1.44 -9.73
C ARG A 151 -1.26 -0.87 -8.43
N LEU A 152 -2.10 0.16 -8.53
CA LEU A 152 -2.69 0.84 -7.37
C LEU A 152 -3.70 -0.05 -6.65
N GLY A 153 -4.56 -0.77 -7.38
CA GLY A 153 -5.52 -1.69 -6.81
C GLY A 153 -4.85 -2.81 -5.99
N LEU A 154 -3.80 -3.45 -6.53
CA LEU A 154 -3.05 -4.48 -5.79
C LEU A 154 -2.36 -3.92 -4.54
N ARG A 155 -1.86 -2.68 -4.62
CA ARG A 155 -1.25 -2.02 -3.46
C ARG A 155 -2.27 -1.73 -2.37
N ALA A 156 -3.48 -1.29 -2.73
CA ALA A 156 -4.58 -1.10 -1.79
C ALA A 156 -4.99 -2.40 -1.10
N ILE A 157 -5.10 -3.51 -1.84
CA ILE A 157 -5.40 -4.85 -1.26
C ILE A 157 -4.31 -5.28 -0.28
N ARG A 158 -3.02 -5.03 -0.60
CA ARG A 158 -1.94 -5.34 0.34
C ARG A 158 -2.09 -4.54 1.64
N LEU A 159 -2.34 -3.24 1.54
CA LEU A 159 -2.51 -2.38 2.72
C LEU A 159 -3.74 -2.78 3.55
N SER A 160 -4.86 -3.14 2.92
CA SER A 160 -6.05 -3.59 3.67
C SER A 160 -5.78 -4.91 4.42
N ARG A 161 -5.06 -5.85 3.79
CA ARG A 161 -4.65 -7.12 4.44
C ARG A 161 -3.72 -6.91 5.62
N GLU A 162 -2.75 -6.01 5.49
CA GLU A 162 -1.83 -5.69 6.59
C GLU A 162 -2.58 -5.03 7.76
N LEU A 163 -3.50 -4.11 7.48
CA LEU A 163 -4.37 -3.52 8.51
C LEU A 163 -5.20 -4.58 9.23
N ARG A 164 -5.80 -5.52 8.48
CA ARG A 164 -6.56 -6.64 9.06
C ARG A 164 -5.67 -7.49 9.96
N GLN A 165 -4.45 -7.81 9.53
CA GLN A 165 -3.51 -8.63 10.29
C GLN A 165 -3.12 -7.98 11.63
N ILE A 166 -2.81 -6.67 11.62
CA ILE A 166 -2.40 -5.96 12.84
C ILE A 166 -3.54 -5.82 13.84
N CYS A 167 -4.78 -5.71 13.36
CA CYS A 167 -5.96 -5.59 14.19
C CYS A 167 -6.65 -6.93 14.47
N SER A 168 -6.08 -8.05 14.04
CA SER A 168 -6.68 -9.40 14.16
C SER A 168 -8.11 -9.47 13.62
N MET A 169 -8.38 -8.77 12.52
CA MET A 169 -9.68 -8.75 11.86
C MET A 169 -9.92 -10.02 11.04
N PRO A 170 -11.19 -10.35 10.70
CA PRO A 170 -11.51 -11.43 9.78
C PRO A 170 -10.80 -11.27 8.42
N HIS A 171 -10.63 -12.38 7.69
CA HIS A 171 -9.99 -12.37 6.37
C HIS A 171 -10.86 -11.62 5.33
N ASP A 172 -10.23 -11.15 4.25
CA ASP A 172 -10.95 -10.53 3.13
C ASP A 172 -11.48 -11.59 2.14
N ASP A 173 -12.63 -11.29 1.53
CA ASP A 173 -13.19 -12.11 0.44
C ASP A 173 -12.66 -11.70 -0.94
N LEU A 174 -11.67 -10.79 -1.01
CA LEU A 174 -11.12 -10.26 -2.27
C LEU A 174 -10.27 -11.26 -3.05
N SER A 175 -10.08 -12.48 -2.54
CA SER A 175 -9.51 -13.63 -3.26
C SER A 175 -10.45 -14.85 -3.35
N ALA A 176 -11.65 -14.79 -2.79
CA ALA A 176 -12.52 -15.96 -2.65
C ALA A 176 -13.10 -16.46 -3.99
N HIS A 177 -13.30 -15.56 -4.94
CA HIS A 177 -14.00 -15.86 -6.19
C HIS A 177 -13.13 -15.69 -7.43
N HIS A 178 -13.50 -16.36 -8.52
CA HIS A 178 -12.81 -16.21 -9.81
C HIS A 178 -12.83 -14.77 -10.36
N TRP A 179 -13.86 -14.00 -10.01
CA TRP A 179 -14.03 -12.58 -10.34
C TRP A 179 -13.60 -11.64 -9.20
N SER A 180 -12.81 -12.16 -8.25
CA SER A 180 -12.36 -11.38 -7.12
C SER A 180 -11.32 -10.33 -7.54
N ALA A 181 -11.35 -9.18 -6.86
CA ALA A 181 -10.53 -8.02 -7.23
C ALA A 181 -9.04 -8.37 -7.28
N TRP A 182 -8.54 -9.16 -6.31
CA TRP A 182 -7.14 -9.57 -6.29
C TRP A 182 -6.76 -10.37 -7.55
N ARG A 183 -7.60 -11.33 -7.95
CA ARG A 183 -7.32 -12.19 -9.11
C ARG A 183 -7.38 -11.40 -10.41
N MET A 184 -8.41 -10.58 -10.60
CA MET A 184 -8.54 -9.74 -11.79
C MET A 184 -7.38 -8.75 -11.93
N LEU A 185 -7.06 -8.02 -10.86
CA LEU A 185 -5.95 -7.06 -10.88
C LEU A 185 -4.61 -7.76 -11.08
N SER A 186 -4.41 -8.97 -10.53
CA SER A 186 -3.19 -9.75 -10.75
C SER A 186 -3.04 -10.18 -12.22
N ILE A 187 -4.13 -10.58 -12.87
CA ILE A 187 -4.13 -10.92 -14.30
C ILE A 187 -3.83 -9.68 -15.15
N ALA A 188 -4.49 -8.55 -14.88
CA ALA A 188 -4.22 -7.28 -15.56
C ALA A 188 -2.75 -6.84 -15.36
N ARG A 189 -2.22 -6.99 -14.14
CA ARG A 189 -0.82 -6.69 -13.84
C ARG A 189 0.13 -7.60 -14.61
N ALA A 190 -0.14 -8.91 -14.67
CA ALA A 190 0.66 -9.84 -15.46
C ALA A 190 0.64 -9.50 -16.96
N ARG A 191 -0.51 -9.08 -17.50
CA ARG A 191 -0.62 -8.62 -18.90
C ARG A 191 0.25 -7.40 -19.18
N SER A 192 0.20 -6.39 -18.31
CA SER A 192 1.04 -5.18 -18.46
C SER A 192 2.54 -5.50 -18.40
N ILE A 193 2.98 -6.29 -17.41
CA ILE A 193 4.38 -6.72 -17.29
C ILE A 193 4.83 -7.51 -18.52
N ASN A 194 4.00 -8.46 -18.99
CA ASN A 194 4.33 -9.25 -20.18
C ASN A 194 4.42 -8.37 -21.44
N ALA A 195 3.60 -7.33 -21.57
CA ALA A 195 3.70 -6.38 -22.66
C ALA A 195 5.03 -5.60 -22.62
N GLU A 196 5.41 -5.09 -21.44
CA GLU A 196 6.69 -4.40 -21.24
C GLU A 196 7.89 -5.31 -21.54
N LEU A 197 7.86 -6.55 -21.07
CA LEU A 197 8.92 -7.53 -21.34
C LEU A 197 9.02 -7.88 -22.82
N ARG A 198 7.90 -8.01 -23.53
CA ARG A 198 7.90 -8.22 -24.99
C ARG A 198 8.50 -7.04 -25.70
N TYR A 199 8.13 -5.82 -25.32
CA TYR A 199 8.70 -4.60 -25.88
C TYR A 199 10.21 -4.53 -25.65
N ALA A 200 10.68 -4.75 -24.42
CA ALA A 200 12.10 -4.74 -24.09
C ALA A 200 12.92 -5.79 -24.86
N ARG A 201 12.38 -7.02 -25.00
CA ARG A 201 13.02 -8.09 -25.80
C ARG A 201 13.09 -7.73 -27.27
N SER A 202 12.01 -7.18 -27.82
CA SER A 202 11.95 -6.74 -29.21
C SER A 202 12.98 -5.64 -29.47
N HIS A 203 12.98 -4.61 -28.61
CA HIS A 203 13.93 -3.51 -28.65
C HIS A 203 15.40 -3.99 -28.58
N HIS A 204 15.71 -4.92 -27.67
CA HIS A 204 17.05 -5.51 -27.59
C HIS A 204 17.46 -6.24 -28.87
N LYS A 205 16.55 -7.00 -29.49
CA LYS A 205 16.80 -7.67 -30.77
C LYS A 205 17.06 -6.66 -31.88
N TYR A 206 16.29 -5.58 -31.96
CA TYR A 206 16.49 -4.52 -32.95
C TYR A 206 17.87 -3.86 -32.81
N HIS A 207 18.29 -3.51 -31.60
CA HIS A 207 19.61 -2.94 -31.37
C HIS A 207 20.74 -3.93 -31.64
N ALA A 208 20.56 -5.21 -31.34
CA ALA A 208 21.52 -6.24 -31.69
C ALA A 208 21.67 -6.40 -33.21
N SER A 209 20.56 -6.37 -33.96
CA SER A 209 20.60 -6.41 -35.43
C SER A 209 21.23 -5.17 -36.05
N LEU A 210 20.94 -3.97 -35.51
CA LEU A 210 21.54 -2.72 -36.00
C LEU A 210 23.06 -2.74 -35.85
N ARG A 211 23.58 -3.17 -34.69
CA ARG A 211 25.03 -3.30 -34.48
C ARG A 211 25.69 -4.29 -35.45
N LEU A 212 24.99 -5.40 -35.76
CA LEU A 212 25.50 -6.36 -36.74
C LEU A 212 25.57 -5.74 -38.14
N MET A 213 24.56 -4.97 -38.55
CA MET A 213 24.57 -4.26 -39.83
C MET A 213 25.70 -3.21 -39.89
N GLU A 214 25.85 -2.37 -38.86
CA GLU A 214 26.95 -1.40 -38.77
C GLU A 214 28.35 -2.07 -38.84
N SER A 215 28.49 -3.27 -38.25
CA SER A 215 29.73 -4.05 -38.32
C SER A 215 30.02 -4.65 -39.69
N VAL A 216 28.98 -4.95 -40.48
CA VAL A 216 29.11 -5.47 -41.85
C VAL A 216 29.47 -4.34 -42.82
N ASP A 217 28.81 -3.19 -42.70
CA ASP A 217 29.09 -2.01 -43.54
C ASP A 217 30.52 -1.47 -43.33
N SER A 218 31.06 -1.59 -42.11
CA SER A 218 32.45 -1.22 -41.81
C SER A 218 33.50 -2.20 -42.36
N LEU A 219 33.14 -3.48 -42.54
CA LEU A 219 33.99 -4.47 -43.20
C LEU A 219 33.99 -4.31 -44.74
N GLU A 220 32.88 -3.91 -45.35
CA GLU A 220 32.85 -3.59 -46.79
C GLU A 220 33.62 -2.31 -47.14
N SER A 221 33.57 -1.29 -46.27
CA SER A 221 34.31 -0.02 -46.44
C SER A 221 35.84 -0.17 -46.38
N THR A 222 36.35 -1.20 -45.71
CA THR A 222 37.80 -1.48 -45.60
C THR A 222 38.35 -2.37 -46.73
N GLY A 223 37.51 -2.75 -47.70
CA GLY A 223 37.80 -3.75 -48.73
C GLY A 223 38.23 -3.26 -50.13
N LEU A 224 38.32 -1.96 -50.41
CA LEU A 224 38.90 -1.47 -51.67
C LEU A 224 40.35 -0.99 -51.48
N PRO A 225 41.37 -1.78 -51.85
CA PRO A 225 42.62 -1.22 -52.33
C PRO A 225 42.43 -0.78 -53.78
N ASP A 226 42.53 0.54 -54.01
CA ASP A 226 42.80 1.11 -55.32
C ASP A 226 44.03 0.39 -55.90
N LYS A 227 43.81 -0.40 -56.96
CA LYS A 227 44.90 -0.92 -57.78
C LYS A 227 45.00 -0.04 -59.02
N GLU A 228 46.08 0.72 -59.04
CA GLU A 228 46.70 1.35 -60.22
C GLU A 228 46.91 0.34 -61.37
#